data_AF-A0A0N4VT61-F1
#
_entry.id   AF-A0A0N4VT61-F1
#
_cell.length_a   1.000
_cell.length_b   1.000
_cell.length_c   1.000
_cell.angle_alpha   90.00
_cell.angle_beta   90.00
_cell.angle_gamma   90.00
#
_symmetry.space_group_name_H-M   'P 1'
#
loop_
_entity.id
_entity.type
_entity.pdbx_description
1 polymer ?
#
loop_
_entity_poly.entity_id
_entity_poly.type
_entity_poly.pdbx_seq_one_letter_code
_entity_poly.pdbx_strand_id
1 'polypeptide(L)'
;LAPRFNSNVKVIQKRDQCLFLEVDIVPEEFHQNVPTTVPLLGDIGETLYSMLTELDDWKYSENSKWMMDLLANAQKNRDTVERMAADHSVPLNYYAAYTPIRKFLEQSDVLVVNEGANTMDIGRTMMPSVLPRSRLDAGTFGTMGVGHGYSLAAALYCRDHSPKTKVLVVQGDSAFGFSAMELETIARYPVLSLSAECRYDELCKALGGDGYFVRSVPEIEQALAEAFRKTDGPSVINVIISTDSERKAQLHPWLARSKV
;
A
#
# COMPACT_ATOMS: atom_id res chain seq x y z
N LEU A 1 22.31 -18.54 15.94
CA LEU A 1 23.00 -17.49 16.72
C LEU A 1 22.11 -17.06 17.89
N ALA A 2 22.62 -16.39 18.92
CA ALA A 2 21.74 -15.75 19.91
C ALA A 2 20.97 -14.58 19.25
N PRO A 3 19.64 -14.45 19.43
CA PRO A 3 18.84 -13.46 18.72
C PRO A 3 19.17 -12.02 19.15
N ARG A 4 19.21 -11.09 18.19
CA ARG A 4 19.68 -9.71 18.38
C ARG A 4 18.63 -8.77 19.03
N PHE A 5 18.05 -9.14 20.16
CA PHE A 5 17.14 -8.26 20.93
C PHE A 5 17.69 -7.89 22.31
N ASN A 6 17.33 -6.69 22.78
CA ASN A 6 17.64 -6.22 24.11
C ASN A 6 16.73 -6.92 25.15
N SER A 7 17.35 -7.57 26.15
CA SER A 7 16.67 -8.35 27.20
C SER A 7 15.61 -7.58 27.99
N ASN A 8 15.70 -6.25 28.02
CA ASN A 8 14.86 -5.38 28.85
C ASN A 8 13.63 -4.86 28.10
N VAL A 9 13.42 -5.26 26.83
CA VAL A 9 12.21 -4.94 26.07
C VAL A 9 11.03 -5.76 26.59
N LYS A 10 10.06 -5.10 27.23
CA LYS A 10 8.76 -5.72 27.57
C LYS A 10 7.99 -6.04 26.28
N VAL A 11 8.08 -7.28 25.81
CA VAL A 11 7.24 -7.79 24.74
C VAL A 11 5.82 -8.00 25.30
N ILE A 12 4.82 -7.36 24.69
CA ILE A 12 3.44 -7.33 25.21
C ILE A 12 2.64 -8.58 24.80
N GLN A 13 3.10 -9.35 23.81
CA GLN A 13 2.61 -10.72 23.59
C GLN A 13 3.15 -11.67 24.67
N LYS A 14 2.27 -12.45 25.28
CA LYS A 14 2.63 -13.69 25.99
C LYS A 14 3.15 -14.71 24.96
N ARG A 15 4.47 -14.72 24.73
CA ARG A 15 5.12 -15.61 23.76
C ARG A 15 4.89 -17.09 24.09
N ASP A 16 4.82 -17.42 25.37
CA ASP A 16 4.70 -18.77 25.94
C ASP A 16 3.40 -19.53 25.58
N GLN A 17 2.52 -18.94 24.77
CA GLN A 17 1.24 -19.52 24.34
C GLN A 17 0.98 -19.42 22.82
N CYS A 18 1.97 -18.98 22.02
CA CYS A 18 1.83 -18.85 20.57
C CYS A 18 2.73 -19.88 19.87
N LEU A 19 2.12 -20.77 19.08
CA LEU A 19 2.82 -21.74 18.24
C LEU A 19 3.05 -21.12 16.86
N PHE A 20 4.26 -21.28 16.33
CA PHE A 20 4.67 -20.72 15.03
C PHE A 20 4.86 -21.84 14.01
N LEU A 21 3.99 -21.87 13.00
CA LEU A 21 4.18 -22.64 11.78
C LEU A 21 4.67 -21.67 10.70
N GLU A 22 5.72 -22.06 9.98
CA GLU A 22 6.43 -21.21 9.02
C GLU A 22 6.74 -22.05 7.79
N VAL A 23 6.31 -21.60 6.62
CA VAL A 23 6.59 -22.23 5.32
C VAL A 23 7.55 -21.33 4.58
N ASP A 24 8.75 -21.81 4.32
CA ASP A 24 9.74 -21.10 3.51
C ASP A 24 10.58 -22.09 2.69
N ILE A 25 11.11 -21.62 1.57
CA ILE A 25 12.02 -22.35 0.70
C ILE A 25 13.50 -22.14 1.11
N VAL A 26 13.78 -21.12 1.92
CA VAL A 26 15.10 -20.76 2.45
C VAL A 26 15.23 -21.27 3.91
N PRO A 27 15.99 -22.35 4.17
CA PRO A 27 16.10 -22.91 5.52
C PRO A 27 16.81 -21.98 6.52
N GLU A 28 17.56 -20.98 6.04
CA GLU A 28 18.22 -19.97 6.87
C GLU A 28 17.27 -18.95 7.53
N GLU A 29 16.03 -18.77 7.04
CA GLU A 29 15.08 -17.82 7.65
C GLU A 29 14.42 -18.38 8.93
N PHE A 30 14.33 -19.71 9.05
CA PHE A 30 13.75 -20.36 10.22
C PHE A 30 14.46 -19.94 11.52
N HIS A 31 13.66 -19.70 12.56
CA HIS A 31 14.11 -19.32 13.90
C HIS A 31 14.85 -17.97 14.03
N GLN A 32 15.01 -17.17 12.96
CA GLN A 32 15.78 -15.91 13.00
C GLN A 32 15.23 -14.88 14.01
N ASN A 33 13.89 -14.74 14.06
CA ASN A 33 13.20 -13.74 14.88
C ASN A 33 12.57 -14.33 16.15
N VAL A 34 11.94 -15.49 16.03
CA VAL A 34 11.28 -16.25 17.11
C VAL A 34 11.49 -17.75 16.81
N PRO A 35 11.71 -18.63 17.80
CA PRO A 35 11.82 -20.07 17.54
C PRO A 35 10.54 -20.66 16.94
N THR A 36 10.59 -20.92 15.64
CA THR A 36 9.59 -21.67 14.88
C THR A 36 9.27 -23.01 15.55
N THR A 37 7.98 -23.31 15.73
CA THR A 37 7.49 -24.57 16.32
C THR A 37 7.39 -25.68 15.28
N VAL A 38 6.94 -25.33 14.07
CA VAL A 38 6.79 -26.24 12.92
C VAL A 38 7.37 -25.55 11.67
N PRO A 39 8.69 -25.65 11.43
CA PRO A 39 9.29 -25.21 10.18
C PRO A 39 8.97 -26.22 9.07
N LEU A 40 8.43 -25.74 7.95
CA LEU A 40 8.12 -26.53 6.76
C LEU A 40 8.98 -26.02 5.59
N LEU A 41 10.04 -26.75 5.29
CA LEU A 41 10.98 -26.43 4.21
C LEU A 41 10.40 -26.88 2.86
N GLY A 42 10.07 -25.94 1.98
CA GLY A 42 9.57 -26.24 0.64
C GLY A 42 9.03 -25.03 -0.11
N ASP A 43 8.58 -25.25 -1.34
CA ASP A 43 7.76 -24.26 -2.05
C ASP A 43 6.40 -24.09 -1.35
N ILE A 44 5.89 -22.86 -1.32
CA ILE A 44 4.63 -22.52 -0.64
C ILE A 44 3.44 -23.19 -1.31
N GLY A 45 3.42 -23.32 -2.64
CA GLY A 45 2.35 -23.97 -3.40
C GLY A 45 2.29 -25.47 -3.13
N GLU A 46 3.42 -26.17 -3.29
CA GLU A 46 3.51 -27.62 -3.02
C GLU A 46 3.23 -27.96 -1.55
N THR A 47 3.70 -27.13 -0.62
CA THR A 47 3.43 -27.31 0.82
C THR A 47 1.96 -27.09 1.14
N LEU A 48 1.32 -26.04 0.61
CA LEU A 48 -0.12 -25.81 0.81
C LEU A 48 -0.98 -26.89 0.14
N TYR A 49 -0.60 -27.40 -1.03
CA TYR A 49 -1.30 -28.53 -1.67
C TYR A 49 -1.26 -29.78 -0.79
N SER A 50 -0.10 -30.08 -0.21
CA SER A 50 0.07 -31.19 0.74
C SER A 50 -0.77 -30.98 2.01
N MET A 51 -0.72 -29.77 2.60
CA MET A 51 -1.53 -29.43 3.79
C MET A 51 -3.04 -29.51 3.53
N LEU A 52 -3.52 -29.07 2.36
CA LEU A 52 -4.94 -29.17 1.98
C LEU A 52 -5.39 -30.62 1.80
N THR A 53 -4.48 -31.50 1.32
CA THR A 53 -4.75 -32.94 1.18
C THR A 53 -4.87 -33.64 2.54
N GLU A 54 -4.01 -33.29 3.50
CA GLU A 54 -4.04 -33.83 4.87
C GLU A 54 -5.16 -33.22 5.75
N LEU A 55 -5.68 -32.03 5.41
CA LEU A 55 -6.82 -31.42 6.09
C LEU A 55 -8.17 -32.03 5.67
N ASP A 56 -8.28 -32.56 4.45
CA ASP A 56 -9.48 -33.20 3.90
C ASP A 56 -10.74 -32.32 4.13
N ASP A 57 -11.79 -32.83 4.77
CA ASP A 57 -13.05 -32.09 5.00
C ASP A 57 -12.99 -31.11 6.20
N TRP A 58 -11.84 -31.00 6.90
CA TRP A 58 -11.69 -30.15 8.09
C TRP A 58 -11.85 -28.66 7.77
N LYS A 59 -12.69 -27.97 8.56
CA LYS A 59 -12.98 -26.54 8.44
C LYS A 59 -12.92 -25.86 9.80
N TYR A 60 -12.38 -24.64 9.82
CA TYR A 60 -12.41 -23.81 11.03
C TYR A 60 -13.84 -23.34 11.33
N SER A 61 -14.16 -23.10 12.60
CA SER A 61 -15.50 -22.64 13.00
C SER A 61 -15.60 -21.11 12.96
N GLU A 62 -16.35 -20.58 12.00
CA GLU A 62 -16.70 -19.15 11.89
C GLU A 62 -17.46 -18.65 13.12
N ASN A 63 -18.27 -19.53 13.74
CA ASN A 63 -19.02 -19.27 14.98
C ASN A 63 -18.18 -19.43 16.26
N SER A 64 -16.86 -19.63 16.14
CA SER A 64 -15.98 -19.66 17.30
C SER A 64 -15.88 -18.28 17.96
N LYS A 65 -15.71 -18.25 19.29
CA LYS A 65 -15.55 -16.99 20.04
C LYS A 65 -14.42 -16.12 19.47
N TRP A 66 -13.31 -16.74 19.06
CA TRP A 66 -12.17 -16.05 18.45
C TRP A 66 -12.57 -15.33 17.15
N MET A 67 -13.26 -16.00 16.23
CA MET A 67 -13.69 -15.39 14.97
C MET A 67 -14.72 -14.28 15.19
N MET A 68 -15.66 -14.46 16.11
CA MET A 68 -16.63 -13.40 16.47
C MET A 68 -15.94 -12.18 17.09
N ASP A 69 -15.03 -12.37 18.04
CA ASP A 69 -14.27 -11.28 18.67
C ASP A 69 -13.36 -10.55 17.64
N LEU A 70 -12.75 -11.31 16.71
CA LEU A 70 -11.92 -10.78 15.62
C LEU A 70 -12.75 -9.91 14.66
N LEU A 71 -13.87 -10.44 14.14
CA LEU A 71 -14.75 -9.73 13.22
C LEU A 71 -15.36 -8.48 13.86
N ALA A 72 -15.77 -8.55 15.13
CA ALA A 72 -16.27 -7.40 15.88
C ALA A 72 -15.21 -6.30 16.07
N ASN A 73 -13.93 -6.67 16.24
CA ASN A 73 -12.84 -5.70 16.33
C ASN A 73 -12.41 -5.15 14.96
N ALA A 74 -12.47 -5.97 13.90
CA ALA A 74 -12.29 -5.51 12.52
C ALA A 74 -13.35 -4.47 12.14
N GLN A 75 -14.63 -4.71 12.50
CA GLN A 75 -15.71 -3.76 12.22
C GLN A 75 -15.51 -2.43 12.97
N LYS A 76 -15.19 -2.43 14.27
CA LYS A 76 -14.88 -1.18 15.02
C LYS A 76 -13.75 -0.35 14.38
N ASN A 77 -12.75 -1.01 13.80
CA ASN A 77 -11.69 -0.34 13.05
C ASN A 77 -12.22 0.23 11.73
N ARG A 78 -13.03 -0.53 10.97
CA ARG A 78 -13.74 -0.05 9.76
C ARG A 78 -14.62 1.17 10.09
N ASP A 79 -15.48 1.09 11.10
CA ASP A 79 -16.34 2.19 11.57
C ASP A 79 -15.54 3.44 11.99
N THR A 80 -14.25 3.31 12.28
CA THR A 80 -13.35 4.43 12.56
C THR A 80 -12.72 4.98 11.29
N VAL A 81 -12.35 4.13 10.34
CA VAL A 81 -11.85 4.52 9.02
C VAL A 81 -12.93 5.23 8.20
N GLU A 82 -14.13 4.67 8.10
CA GLU A 82 -15.23 5.26 7.31
C GLU A 82 -15.65 6.65 7.86
N ARG A 83 -15.52 6.90 9.18
CA ARG A 83 -15.77 8.23 9.77
C ARG A 83 -14.70 9.26 9.39
N MET A 84 -13.44 8.85 9.21
CA MET A 84 -12.38 9.75 8.72
C MET A 84 -12.50 9.95 7.20
N ALA A 85 -12.95 8.91 6.48
CA ALA A 85 -13.21 8.95 5.05
C ALA A 85 -14.39 9.87 4.66
N ALA A 86 -15.37 10.04 5.56
CA ALA A 86 -16.49 10.95 5.39
C ALA A 86 -16.19 12.42 5.75
N ASP A 87 -15.05 12.73 6.35
CA ASP A 87 -14.64 14.10 6.65
C ASP A 87 -14.01 14.76 5.42
N HIS A 88 -14.84 15.46 4.64
CA HIS A 88 -14.43 16.19 3.44
C HIS A 88 -13.99 17.64 3.73
N SER A 89 -13.51 17.93 4.94
CA SER A 89 -12.87 19.21 5.26
C SER A 89 -11.70 19.51 4.33
N VAL A 90 -11.50 20.77 3.95
CA VAL A 90 -10.46 21.21 3.01
C VAL A 90 -9.38 21.99 3.76
N PRO A 91 -8.07 21.71 3.56
CA PRO A 91 -7.50 20.67 2.69
C PRO A 91 -7.79 19.24 3.17
N LEU A 92 -7.95 18.30 2.23
CA LEU A 92 -8.44 16.95 2.51
C LEU A 92 -7.52 16.15 3.43
N ASN A 93 -8.11 15.30 4.27
CA ASN A 93 -7.36 14.23 4.93
C ASN A 93 -7.16 13.02 3.96
N TYR A 94 -6.14 12.18 4.22
CA TYR A 94 -5.83 11.02 3.37
C TYR A 94 -7.00 10.05 3.17
N TYR A 95 -7.82 9.81 4.20
CA TYR A 95 -8.92 8.86 4.11
C TYR A 95 -9.99 9.36 3.12
N ALA A 96 -10.39 10.63 3.24
CA ALA A 96 -11.34 11.25 2.31
C ALA A 96 -10.79 11.28 0.87
N ALA A 97 -9.50 11.61 0.69
CA ALA A 97 -8.85 11.60 -0.61
C ALA A 97 -8.73 10.19 -1.23
N TYR A 98 -8.66 9.12 -0.42
CA TYR A 98 -8.65 7.75 -0.91
C TYR A 98 -10.05 7.14 -1.14
N THR A 99 -11.12 7.66 -0.55
CA THR A 99 -12.51 7.22 -0.83
C THR A 99 -12.82 7.03 -2.33
N PRO A 100 -12.56 8.01 -3.22
CA PRO A 100 -12.80 7.85 -4.66
C PRO A 100 -11.86 6.84 -5.33
N ILE A 101 -10.61 6.77 -4.90
CA ILE A 101 -9.61 5.82 -5.42
C ILE A 101 -9.99 4.39 -5.05
N ARG A 102 -10.44 4.15 -3.81
CA ARG A 102 -10.93 2.85 -3.33
C ARG A 102 -12.11 2.35 -4.16
N LYS A 103 -13.14 3.19 -4.30
CA LYS A 103 -14.33 2.92 -5.11
C LYS A 103 -13.97 2.60 -6.57
N PHE A 104 -12.95 3.27 -7.11
CA PHE A 104 -12.44 3.01 -8.46
C PHE A 104 -11.73 1.64 -8.57
N LEU A 105 -10.90 1.27 -7.58
CA LEU A 105 -10.23 -0.03 -7.51
C LEU A 105 -11.22 -1.20 -7.30
N GLU A 106 -12.29 -0.99 -6.55
CA GLU A 106 -13.38 -1.96 -6.38
C GLU A 106 -14.16 -2.25 -7.70
N GLN A 107 -13.94 -1.44 -8.75
CA GLN A 107 -14.66 -1.51 -10.03
C GLN A 107 -13.75 -1.80 -11.24
N SER A 108 -12.42 -1.87 -11.06
CA SER A 108 -11.45 -1.83 -12.15
C SER A 108 -10.30 -2.82 -11.96
N ASP A 109 -9.82 -3.43 -13.05
CA ASP A 109 -8.59 -4.22 -13.05
C ASP A 109 -7.36 -3.30 -13.04
N VAL A 110 -6.69 -3.20 -11.88
CA VAL A 110 -5.64 -2.21 -11.62
C VAL A 110 -4.47 -2.81 -10.86
N LEU A 111 -3.26 -2.58 -11.38
CA LEU A 111 -2.00 -2.75 -10.66
C LEU A 111 -1.64 -1.43 -9.98
N VAL A 112 -1.59 -1.43 -8.64
CA VAL A 112 -1.28 -0.26 -7.81
C VAL A 112 0.20 -0.22 -7.46
N VAL A 113 0.88 0.87 -7.82
CA VAL A 113 2.23 1.19 -7.34
C VAL A 113 2.12 2.30 -6.30
N ASN A 114 2.64 2.10 -5.08
CA ASN A 114 2.38 3.03 -3.97
C ASN A 114 3.56 3.15 -2.99
N GLU A 115 4.05 4.36 -2.76
CA GLU A 115 5.16 4.63 -1.83
C GLU A 115 4.97 5.98 -1.10
N GLY A 116 5.91 6.34 -0.21
CA GLY A 116 5.77 7.42 0.76
C GLY A 116 5.52 6.92 2.19
N ALA A 117 5.33 7.85 3.14
CA ALA A 117 5.04 7.50 4.54
C ALA A 117 3.54 7.35 4.78
N ASN A 118 2.83 8.45 5.04
CA ASN A 118 1.36 8.43 5.25
C ASN A 118 0.62 7.90 4.01
N THR A 119 1.06 8.29 2.82
CA THR A 119 0.55 7.80 1.53
C THR A 119 0.59 6.27 1.39
N MET A 120 1.63 5.61 1.91
CA MET A 120 1.75 4.16 1.82
C MET A 120 1.04 3.46 3.00
N ASP A 121 1.17 3.97 4.23
CA ASP A 121 0.56 3.35 5.40
C ASP A 121 -0.97 3.43 5.39
N ILE A 122 -1.52 4.61 5.08
CA ILE A 122 -2.97 4.82 4.95
C ILE A 122 -3.44 4.26 3.60
N GLY A 123 -2.66 4.44 2.53
CA GLY A 123 -2.95 3.87 1.23
C GLY A 123 -3.11 2.35 1.25
N ARG A 124 -2.25 1.61 1.95
CA ARG A 124 -2.38 0.15 2.15
C ARG A 124 -3.63 -0.27 2.92
N THR A 125 -4.25 0.65 3.69
CA THR A 125 -5.53 0.41 4.37
C THR A 125 -6.73 0.76 3.49
N MET A 126 -6.62 1.81 2.68
CA MET A 126 -7.71 2.33 1.85
C MET A 126 -7.77 1.75 0.43
N MET A 127 -6.66 1.21 -0.09
CA MET A 127 -6.54 0.64 -1.43
C MET A 127 -6.27 -0.87 -1.34
N PRO A 128 -7.30 -1.69 -1.08
CA PRO A 128 -7.14 -3.14 -0.98
C PRO A 128 -6.78 -3.75 -2.34
N SER A 129 -5.86 -4.72 -2.34
CA SER A 129 -5.54 -5.51 -3.53
C SER A 129 -6.62 -6.57 -3.76
N VAL A 130 -7.45 -6.37 -4.79
CA VAL A 130 -8.51 -7.31 -5.17
C VAL A 130 -7.96 -8.54 -5.90
N LEU A 131 -6.78 -8.43 -6.53
CA LEU A 131 -6.15 -9.48 -7.31
C LEU A 131 -4.72 -9.78 -6.82
N PRO A 132 -4.23 -11.04 -6.94
CA PRO A 132 -2.88 -11.40 -6.56
C PRO A 132 -1.84 -10.71 -7.46
N ARG A 133 -0.74 -10.25 -6.86
CA ARG A 133 0.35 -9.50 -7.53
C ARG A 133 -0.08 -8.15 -8.15
N SER A 134 -1.27 -7.62 -7.81
CA SER A 134 -1.73 -6.31 -8.30
C SER A 134 -1.28 -5.12 -7.44
N ARG A 135 -0.24 -5.28 -6.61
CA ARG A 135 0.36 -4.20 -5.81
C ARG A 135 1.89 -4.31 -5.78
N LEU A 136 2.55 -3.17 -5.95
CA LEU A 136 3.98 -2.96 -5.74
C LEU A 136 4.16 -1.77 -4.78
N ASP A 137 5.02 -1.88 -3.78
CA ASP A 137 5.35 -0.78 -2.86
C ASP A 137 6.81 -0.81 -2.40
N ALA A 138 7.17 0.08 -1.46
CA ALA A 138 8.54 0.30 -1.00
C ALA A 138 9.25 -0.94 -0.41
N GLY A 139 8.51 -2.03 -0.13
CA GLY A 139 9.05 -3.34 0.23
C GLY A 139 9.83 -3.38 1.53
N THR A 140 10.61 -4.45 1.73
CA THR A 140 11.29 -4.79 2.99
C THR A 140 12.26 -3.71 3.50
N PHE A 141 12.86 -2.91 2.61
CA PHE A 141 13.76 -1.81 2.99
C PHE A 141 13.06 -0.45 3.11
N GLY A 142 11.78 -0.34 2.75
CA GLY A 142 11.07 0.95 2.75
C GLY A 142 11.68 1.96 1.77
N THR A 143 12.17 1.48 0.62
CA THR A 143 12.89 2.29 -0.37
C THR A 143 11.95 3.30 -1.04
N MET A 144 12.27 4.59 -0.93
CA MET A 144 11.59 5.66 -1.66
C MET A 144 12.29 5.89 -3.01
N GLY A 145 11.50 6.14 -4.07
CA GLY A 145 11.97 6.31 -5.44
C GLY A 145 11.83 5.07 -6.33
N VAL A 146 11.15 4.01 -5.86
CA VAL A 146 10.94 2.80 -6.68
C VAL A 146 9.76 2.95 -7.65
N GLY A 147 8.83 3.87 -7.37
CA GLY A 147 7.48 3.84 -7.93
C GLY A 147 7.39 4.09 -9.43
N HIS A 148 8.23 4.95 -10.02
CA HIS A 148 8.19 5.16 -11.47
C HIS A 148 8.91 4.05 -12.25
N GLY A 149 10.00 3.47 -11.70
CA GLY A 149 10.62 2.28 -12.27
C GLY A 149 9.66 1.08 -12.25
N TYR A 150 8.94 0.91 -11.13
CA TYR A 150 7.88 -0.08 -10.99
C TYR A 150 6.68 0.21 -11.90
N SER A 151 6.26 1.46 -12.09
CA SER A 151 5.12 1.77 -12.96
C SER A 151 5.43 1.57 -14.44
N LEU A 152 6.66 1.88 -14.88
CA LEU A 152 7.14 1.58 -16.23
C LEU A 152 7.20 0.07 -16.47
N ALA A 153 7.79 -0.69 -15.54
CA ALA A 153 7.87 -2.16 -15.63
C ALA A 153 6.46 -2.79 -15.63
N ALA A 154 5.56 -2.33 -14.77
CA ALA A 154 4.17 -2.75 -14.73
C ALA A 154 3.42 -2.42 -16.02
N ALA A 155 3.60 -1.21 -16.58
CA ALA A 155 2.92 -0.79 -17.80
C ALA A 155 3.37 -1.62 -19.01
N LEU A 156 4.68 -1.92 -19.12
CA LEU A 156 5.21 -2.83 -20.14
C LEU A 156 4.67 -4.26 -19.97
N TYR A 157 4.66 -4.79 -18.73
CA TYR A 157 4.10 -6.11 -18.46
C TYR A 157 2.60 -6.19 -18.81
N CYS A 158 1.80 -5.22 -18.37
CA CYS A 158 0.37 -5.16 -18.67
C CYS A 158 0.11 -5.01 -20.17
N ARG A 159 0.85 -4.16 -20.89
CA ARG A 159 0.73 -4.04 -22.36
C ARG A 159 0.85 -5.40 -23.06
N ASP A 160 1.79 -6.24 -22.62
CA ASP A 160 2.14 -7.49 -23.30
C ASP A 160 1.34 -8.71 -22.81
N HIS A 161 0.95 -8.74 -21.53
CA HIS A 161 0.36 -9.93 -20.88
C HIS A 161 -1.03 -9.70 -20.26
N SER A 162 -1.43 -8.45 -20.02
CA SER A 162 -2.69 -8.12 -19.35
C SER A 162 -3.25 -6.76 -19.82
N PRO A 163 -3.55 -6.59 -21.13
CA PRO A 163 -3.77 -5.27 -21.74
C PRO A 163 -5.07 -4.56 -21.33
N LYS A 164 -5.85 -5.15 -20.42
CA LYS A 164 -6.99 -4.51 -19.74
C LYS A 164 -6.63 -3.92 -18.39
N THR A 165 -5.58 -4.45 -17.74
CA THR A 165 -5.08 -4.00 -16.45
C THR A 165 -4.44 -2.62 -16.63
N LYS A 166 -4.91 -1.65 -15.85
CA LYS A 166 -4.34 -0.30 -15.83
C LYS A 166 -3.35 -0.17 -14.68
N VAL A 167 -2.35 0.72 -14.81
CA VAL A 167 -1.38 0.99 -13.73
C VAL A 167 -1.76 2.29 -13.03
N LEU A 168 -1.99 2.22 -11.72
CA LEU A 168 -2.24 3.39 -10.87
C LEU A 168 -1.00 3.65 -10.01
N VAL A 169 -0.48 4.88 -10.02
CA VAL A 169 0.71 5.27 -9.25
C VAL A 169 0.29 6.27 -8.17
N VAL A 170 0.45 5.92 -6.90
CA VAL A 170 -0.05 6.70 -5.75
C VAL A 170 1.11 7.08 -4.83
N GLN A 171 1.50 8.34 -4.92
CA GLN A 171 2.77 8.85 -4.42
C GLN A 171 2.60 9.80 -3.22
N GLY A 172 3.54 9.75 -2.28
CA GLY A 172 3.82 10.88 -1.41
C GLY A 172 4.70 11.89 -2.15
N ASP A 173 4.48 13.19 -1.94
CA ASP A 173 5.25 14.29 -2.54
C ASP A 173 6.78 14.11 -2.40
N SER A 174 7.25 13.73 -1.21
CA SER A 174 8.66 13.47 -0.95
C SER A 174 9.15 12.22 -1.69
N ALA A 175 8.36 11.16 -1.76
CA ALA A 175 8.73 9.89 -2.41
C ALA A 175 8.74 10.00 -3.94
N PHE A 176 7.74 10.70 -4.49
CA PHE A 176 7.72 11.19 -5.86
C PHE A 176 9.03 11.91 -6.18
N GLY A 177 9.49 12.83 -5.32
CA GLY A 177 10.73 13.58 -5.50
C GLY A 177 12.00 12.73 -5.76
N PHE A 178 12.09 11.51 -5.21
CA PHE A 178 13.24 10.61 -5.47
C PHE A 178 13.26 10.04 -6.90
N SER A 179 12.10 9.98 -7.57
CA SER A 179 11.96 9.43 -8.93
C SER A 179 11.15 10.33 -9.87
N ALA A 180 11.00 11.61 -9.55
CA ALA A 180 10.21 12.56 -10.36
C ALA A 180 10.81 12.75 -11.77
N MET A 181 12.13 12.61 -11.89
CA MET A 181 12.84 12.59 -13.16
C MET A 181 12.54 11.33 -14.01
N GLU A 182 11.80 10.35 -13.48
CA GLU A 182 11.32 9.19 -14.23
C GLU A 182 9.90 9.40 -14.80
N LEU A 183 9.08 10.36 -14.32
CA LEU A 183 8.01 10.95 -15.17
C LEU A 183 8.60 11.49 -16.48
N GLU A 184 9.86 11.90 -16.37
CA GLU A 184 10.62 12.48 -17.45
C GLU A 184 11.34 11.40 -18.27
N THR A 185 11.82 10.28 -17.72
CA THR A 185 12.09 9.06 -18.55
C THR A 185 10.85 8.59 -19.31
N ILE A 186 9.66 8.79 -18.74
CA ILE A 186 8.34 8.57 -19.37
C ILE A 186 8.01 9.65 -20.44
N ALA A 187 8.81 10.72 -20.62
CA ALA A 187 8.51 11.87 -21.51
C ALA A 187 9.68 12.59 -22.23
N ARG A 188 10.77 13.02 -21.55
CA ARG A 188 12.17 13.40 -21.95
C ARG A 188 12.65 14.88 -21.76
N TYR A 189 13.18 15.15 -20.56
CA TYR A 189 13.87 16.31 -19.90
C TYR A 189 13.14 17.67 -19.73
N PRO A 190 13.26 18.40 -18.58
CA PRO A 190 13.40 18.08 -17.12
C PRO A 190 12.16 18.63 -16.30
N VAL A 191 12.07 19.12 -15.03
CA VAL A 191 12.90 19.54 -13.85
C VAL A 191 12.08 19.41 -12.51
N LEU A 192 12.65 19.67 -11.32
CA LEU A 192 12.06 19.60 -9.94
C LEU A 192 11.66 20.95 -9.26
N SER A 193 10.73 20.92 -8.30
CA SER A 193 10.55 21.90 -7.20
C SER A 193 9.78 21.30 -6.00
N LEU A 194 9.87 21.92 -4.81
CA LEU A 194 9.29 21.44 -3.53
C LEU A 194 8.52 22.55 -2.79
N SER A 195 7.32 22.90 -3.27
CA SER A 195 6.37 23.77 -2.55
C SER A 195 5.11 23.01 -2.12
N ALA A 196 4.41 23.49 -1.10
CA ALA A 196 3.17 22.85 -0.59
C ALA A 196 2.02 22.83 -1.61
N GLU A 197 2.07 23.68 -2.64
CA GLU A 197 1.20 23.62 -3.83
C GLU A 197 2.05 23.42 -5.11
N CYS A 198 3.05 22.53 -5.06
CA CYS A 198 3.84 22.19 -6.24
C CYS A 198 2.93 21.63 -7.34
N ARG A 199 3.06 22.15 -8.55
CA ARG A 199 2.18 21.82 -9.69
C ARG A 199 2.72 20.65 -10.51
N TYR A 200 2.77 19.47 -9.89
CA TYR A 200 3.15 18.21 -10.54
C TYR A 200 2.29 17.88 -11.77
N ASP A 201 1.06 18.39 -11.80
CA ASP A 201 0.15 18.32 -12.94
C ASP A 201 0.58 19.20 -14.12
N GLU A 202 1.14 20.39 -13.88
CA GLU A 202 1.70 21.25 -14.96
C GLU A 202 3.02 20.67 -15.49
N LEU A 203 3.80 19.99 -14.63
CA LEU A 203 4.96 19.19 -15.08
C LEU A 203 4.52 18.09 -16.06
N CYS A 204 3.44 17.35 -15.75
CA CYS A 204 2.90 16.34 -16.67
C CYS A 204 2.48 16.93 -18.02
N LYS A 205 1.82 18.11 -18.02
CA LYS A 205 1.42 18.81 -19.26
C LYS A 205 2.63 19.30 -20.08
N ALA A 206 3.64 19.86 -19.43
CA ALA A 206 4.89 20.27 -20.09
C ALA A 206 5.62 19.07 -20.73
N LEU A 207 5.44 17.88 -20.15
CA LEU A 207 5.94 16.59 -20.62
C LEU A 207 4.99 15.87 -21.62
N GLY A 208 3.87 16.50 -22.01
CA GLY A 208 2.93 15.97 -23.02
C GLY A 208 1.90 14.96 -22.52
N GLY A 209 1.80 14.74 -21.20
CA GLY A 209 0.71 13.99 -20.57
C GLY A 209 -0.43 14.89 -20.07
N ASP A 210 -1.46 14.29 -19.48
CA ASP A 210 -2.60 15.05 -18.94
C ASP A 210 -2.37 15.38 -17.46
N GLY A 211 -2.75 16.59 -17.04
CA GLY A 211 -2.49 17.08 -15.67
C GLY A 211 -3.73 17.66 -15.00
N TYR A 212 -4.07 17.14 -13.82
CA TYR A 212 -5.21 17.54 -13.01
C TYR A 212 -4.75 18.07 -11.65
N PHE A 213 -5.21 19.26 -11.26
CA PHE A 213 -4.96 19.84 -9.94
C PHE A 213 -6.27 19.85 -9.16
N VAL A 214 -6.33 19.14 -8.03
CA VAL A 214 -7.59 18.82 -7.34
C VAL A 214 -7.51 19.04 -5.82
N ARG A 215 -8.59 19.54 -5.25
CA ARG A 215 -8.75 19.91 -3.83
C ARG A 215 -9.97 19.28 -3.15
N SER A 216 -10.87 18.64 -3.90
CA SER A 216 -12.08 18.00 -3.37
C SER A 216 -12.33 16.58 -3.90
N VAL A 217 -13.12 15.79 -3.18
CA VAL A 217 -13.44 14.40 -3.57
C VAL A 217 -14.11 14.29 -4.95
N PRO A 218 -15.10 15.13 -5.33
CA PRO A 218 -15.66 15.10 -6.68
C PRO A 218 -14.64 15.39 -7.80
N GLU A 219 -13.68 16.29 -7.55
CA GLU A 219 -12.61 16.58 -8.52
C GLU A 219 -11.69 15.36 -8.70
N ILE A 220 -11.39 14.61 -7.63
CA ILE A 220 -10.64 13.35 -7.72
C ILE A 220 -11.43 12.29 -8.49
N GLU A 221 -12.74 12.14 -8.26
CA GLU A 221 -13.59 11.22 -9.03
C GLU A 221 -13.57 11.55 -10.53
N GLN A 222 -13.73 12.82 -10.89
CA GLN A 222 -13.68 13.27 -12.29
C GLN A 222 -12.30 13.05 -12.91
N ALA A 223 -11.23 13.45 -12.22
CA ALA A 223 -9.86 13.31 -12.72
C ALA A 223 -9.47 11.84 -12.95
N LEU A 224 -9.87 10.92 -12.06
CA LEU A 224 -9.70 9.48 -12.26
C LEU A 224 -10.47 9.00 -13.49
N ALA A 225 -11.75 9.39 -13.61
CA ALA A 225 -12.60 8.99 -14.74
C ALA A 225 -12.12 9.55 -16.08
N GLU A 226 -11.40 10.67 -16.12
CA GLU A 226 -10.75 11.21 -17.32
C GLU A 226 -9.41 10.51 -17.60
N ALA A 227 -8.50 10.47 -16.62
CA ALA A 227 -7.18 9.82 -16.75
C ALA A 227 -7.26 8.36 -17.23
N PHE A 228 -8.22 7.58 -16.71
CA PHE A 228 -8.34 6.16 -17.09
C PHE A 228 -8.98 5.93 -18.46
N ARG A 229 -9.69 6.93 -19.03
CA ARG A 229 -10.12 6.91 -20.43
C ARG A 229 -8.97 7.16 -21.41
N LYS A 230 -7.87 7.79 -20.97
CA LYS A 230 -6.65 7.95 -21.77
C LYS A 230 -6.01 6.59 -22.11
N THR A 231 -5.42 6.51 -23.30
CA THR A 231 -4.69 5.32 -23.79
C THR A 231 -3.35 5.67 -24.45
N ASP A 232 -3.03 6.96 -24.59
CA ASP A 232 -1.97 7.52 -25.44
C ASP A 232 -0.91 8.33 -24.69
N GLY A 233 -0.87 8.26 -23.36
CA GLY A 233 0.16 8.89 -22.53
C GLY A 233 -0.08 8.73 -21.03
N PRO A 234 0.77 9.33 -20.18
CA PRO A 234 0.57 9.37 -18.74
C PRO A 234 -0.49 10.42 -18.35
N SER A 235 -0.97 10.31 -17.11
CA SER A 235 -1.78 11.33 -16.44
C SER A 235 -1.32 11.51 -15.00
N VAL A 236 -1.25 12.75 -14.51
CA VAL A 236 -0.93 13.07 -13.11
C VAL A 236 -2.11 13.78 -12.46
N ILE A 237 -2.59 13.23 -11.35
CA ILE A 237 -3.62 13.83 -10.50
C ILE A 237 -2.94 14.33 -9.24
N ASN A 238 -2.78 15.65 -9.16
CA ASN A 238 -2.10 16.36 -8.08
C ASN A 238 -3.13 16.76 -7.01
N VAL A 239 -3.18 15.99 -5.92
CA VAL A 239 -4.18 16.13 -4.85
C VAL A 239 -3.62 16.95 -3.69
N ILE A 240 -4.29 18.05 -3.33
CA ILE A 240 -3.94 18.83 -2.13
C ILE A 240 -4.46 18.11 -0.87
N ILE A 241 -3.52 17.65 -0.05
CA ILE A 241 -3.73 16.99 1.25
C ILE A 241 -3.34 17.94 2.38
N SER A 242 -4.00 17.85 3.53
CA SER A 242 -3.66 18.62 4.73
C SER A 242 -2.25 18.28 5.24
N THR A 243 -1.46 19.32 5.53
CA THR A 243 -0.17 19.20 6.25
C THR A 243 -0.34 18.58 7.63
N ASP A 244 -1.51 18.81 8.24
CA ASP A 244 -1.82 18.47 9.63
C ASP A 244 -2.58 17.13 9.69
N SER A 245 -2.36 16.26 8.70
CA SER A 245 -3.04 14.97 8.55
C SER A 245 -2.52 13.93 9.55
N GLU A 246 -3.06 14.01 10.77
CA GLU A 246 -2.64 13.20 11.91
C GLU A 246 -2.70 11.69 11.63
N ARG A 247 -1.62 10.98 12.02
CA ARG A 247 -1.69 9.52 12.25
C ARG A 247 -2.54 9.28 13.49
N LYS A 248 -3.40 8.24 13.47
CA LYS A 248 -4.14 7.76 14.65
C LYS A 248 -3.25 7.76 15.89
N ALA A 249 -3.63 8.55 16.90
CA ALA A 249 -2.85 8.77 18.11
C ALA A 249 -2.40 7.44 18.75
N GLN A 250 -1.08 7.25 18.83
CA GLN A 250 -0.48 6.04 19.38
C GLN A 250 -0.51 6.10 20.90
N LEU A 251 -1.18 5.11 21.53
CA LEU A 251 -1.19 4.91 23.00
C LEU A 251 0.22 4.75 23.61
N HIS A 252 1.24 4.53 22.78
CA HIS A 252 2.59 4.11 23.16
C HIS A 252 3.63 4.96 22.42
N PRO A 253 4.18 6.03 23.05
CA PRO A 253 5.03 7.02 22.39
C PRO A 253 6.32 6.49 21.74
N TRP A 254 6.78 5.29 22.11
CA TRP A 254 7.98 4.69 21.51
C TRP A 254 7.77 4.22 20.06
N LEU A 255 6.53 4.00 19.63
CA LEU A 255 6.20 3.68 18.22
C LEU A 255 6.30 4.90 17.28
N ALA A 256 6.35 6.12 17.83
CA ALA A 256 6.43 7.37 17.07
C ALA A 256 7.82 8.02 17.10
N ARG A 257 8.82 7.41 17.76
CA ARG A 257 10.18 7.94 17.79
C ARG A 257 10.92 7.63 16.49
N SER A 258 11.02 8.64 15.63
CA SER A 258 12.19 8.77 14.76
C SER A 258 13.47 8.69 15.61
N LYS A 259 14.51 8.05 15.10
CA LYS A 259 15.79 7.92 15.80
C LYS A 259 16.55 9.25 15.70
N VAL A 260 16.62 9.95 16.82
CA VAL A 260 17.66 10.93 17.16
C VAL A 260 18.60 10.24 18.14
#